data_AF-A0A2M4CTW2-F1
#
_entry.id   AF-A0A2M4CTW2-F1
#
_cell.length_a   1.000
_cell.length_b   1.000
_cell.length_c   1.000
_cell.angle_alpha   90.00
_cell.angle_beta   90.00
_cell.angle_gamma   90.00
#
_symmetry.space_group_name_H-M   'P 1'
#
loop_
_entity.id
_entity.type
_entity.pdbx_description
1 polymer ?
#
loop_
_entity_poly.entity_id
_entity_poly.type
_entity_poly.pdbx_seq_one_letter_code
_entity_poly.pdbx_strand_id
1 'polypeptide(L)'
;MKKSLQTFLNPKDFYAAQRPVLRVSFLIGMTPFTVVKGPTDLMMLRCTPFGYINSSVHVILFCSCYINTLLKGETITRFFFRTDISTLGDVLQFSIGITALIMTFFCSIFQRNKLIKSFHALANIDQKFREIGMETNYKSTLHYNLLVMCSKAVITFFYLCVCFAVFIYSSTYPSFTTWMAFLLPYFMMSMVIVIFLCFVNQAKHRFHLLNKILKHLRQTTLAKRLPSQYRSSYWQTIRIQRPLGIASVYSNNDKSMPDVVSALAEIQDALCEACSYAEEYFTIQMLTIVTIVFLIIVFNSYYVLDALIGTTSEDTAFSKKQFVLFFLCQTMVYGFGVFSIVYGSSSMLRENDNISVNVHKLLNIISYGKDFQELGTKLVNLSLQMIHRKVYFSACGLFSLDFTLIFTLVGAVTTYLVILIQYQLSMDDSTHETIARAFFGNETWI
;
A
#
# COMPACT_ATOMS: atom_id res chain seq x y z
N MET A 1 2.12 32.44 -10.77
CA MET A 1 2.38 31.32 -9.84
C MET A 1 1.30 31.15 -8.76
N LYS A 2 0.93 32.19 -7.98
CA LYS A 2 -0.04 32.11 -6.86
C LYS A 2 -1.44 31.55 -7.24
N LYS A 3 -2.01 31.99 -8.37
CA LYS A 3 -3.31 31.52 -8.87
C LYS A 3 -3.29 30.03 -9.25
N SER A 4 -2.20 29.54 -9.87
CA SER A 4 -2.03 28.13 -10.23
C SER A 4 -1.88 27.23 -9.00
N LEU A 5 -1.15 27.69 -7.98
CA LEU A 5 -1.00 26.98 -6.71
C LEU A 5 -2.32 26.90 -5.94
N GLN A 6 -3.10 27.98 -5.91
CA GLN A 6 -4.44 28.00 -5.30
C GLN A 6 -5.41 27.05 -5.99
N THR A 7 -5.40 26.96 -7.33
CA THR A 7 -6.23 26.01 -8.06
C THR A 7 -5.79 24.56 -7.82
N PHE A 8 -4.49 24.31 -7.60
CA PHE A 8 -3.98 22.99 -7.29
C PHE A 8 -4.38 22.51 -5.88
N LEU A 9 -4.36 23.42 -4.89
CA LEU A 9 -4.71 23.10 -3.49
C LEU A 9 -6.22 22.98 -3.23
N ASN A 10 -7.06 23.39 -4.20
CA ASN A 10 -8.52 23.30 -4.13
C ASN A 10 -9.07 22.44 -5.27
N PRO A 11 -8.99 21.09 -5.15
CA PRO A 11 -9.48 20.18 -6.17
C PRO A 11 -11.01 20.20 -6.25
N LYS A 12 -11.55 20.25 -7.48
CA LYS A 12 -13.00 20.30 -7.75
C LYS A 12 -13.60 18.93 -8.11
N ASP A 13 -12.76 17.97 -8.49
CA ASP A 13 -13.16 16.64 -8.88
C ASP A 13 -12.16 15.58 -8.35
N PHE A 14 -12.54 14.32 -8.53
CA PHE A 14 -11.77 13.17 -8.09
C PHE A 14 -10.36 13.13 -8.70
N TYR A 15 -10.23 13.36 -10.01
CA TYR A 15 -8.95 13.27 -10.71
C TYR A 15 -7.99 14.41 -10.35
N ALA A 16 -8.52 15.61 -10.09
CA ALA A 16 -7.75 16.75 -9.61
C ALA A 16 -7.10 16.43 -8.25
N ALA A 17 -7.81 15.71 -7.38
CA ALA A 17 -7.30 15.29 -6.08
C ALA A 17 -6.25 14.16 -6.18
N GLN A 18 -6.32 13.32 -7.22
CA GLN A 18 -5.33 12.26 -7.50
C GLN A 18 -4.13 12.74 -8.34
N ARG A 19 -4.26 13.90 -8.98
CA ARG A 19 -3.28 14.46 -9.92
C ARG A 19 -1.82 14.48 -9.43
N PRO A 20 -1.50 14.81 -8.16
CA PRO A 20 -0.10 14.85 -7.72
C PRO A 20 0.58 13.48 -7.82
N VAL A 21 -0.07 12.44 -7.27
CA VAL A 21 0.43 11.06 -7.25
C VAL A 21 0.60 10.54 -8.68
N LEU A 22 -0.42 10.74 -9.51
CA LEU A 22 -0.42 10.28 -10.89
C LEU A 22 0.61 11.02 -11.76
N ARG A 23 0.83 12.32 -11.52
CA ARG A 23 1.88 13.08 -12.21
C ARG A 23 3.26 12.59 -11.85
N VAL A 24 3.54 12.35 -10.57
CA VAL A 24 4.86 11.87 -10.15
C VAL A 24 5.12 10.47 -10.73
N SER A 25 4.13 9.58 -10.67
CA SER A 25 4.20 8.26 -11.31
C SER A 25 4.44 8.35 -12.84
N PHE A 26 3.76 9.28 -13.51
CA PHE A 26 3.94 9.52 -14.94
C PHE A 26 5.35 10.04 -15.27
N LEU A 27 5.87 11.00 -14.50
CA LEU A 27 7.20 11.59 -14.71
C LEU A 27 8.31 10.55 -14.55
N ILE A 28 8.19 9.69 -13.54
CA ILE A 28 9.14 8.59 -13.27
C ILE A 28 9.05 7.46 -14.32
N GLY A 29 8.09 7.53 -15.25
CA GLY A 29 7.92 6.51 -16.29
C GLY A 29 7.24 5.23 -15.80
N MET A 30 6.57 5.28 -14.64
CA MET A 30 5.86 4.12 -14.08
C MET A 30 4.45 3.95 -14.63
N THR A 31 3.85 4.97 -15.21
CA THR A 31 2.49 4.89 -15.77
C THR A 31 2.42 5.63 -17.11
N PRO A 32 1.88 5.01 -18.18
CA PRO A 32 1.80 5.62 -19.51
C PRO A 32 0.60 6.58 -19.69
N PHE A 33 -0.18 6.80 -18.63
CA PHE A 33 -1.41 7.59 -18.66
C PHE A 33 -1.29 8.85 -17.79
N THR A 34 -2.04 9.88 -18.18
CA THR A 34 -2.11 11.15 -17.46
C THR A 34 -3.56 11.63 -17.35
N VAL A 35 -3.78 12.61 -16.49
CA VAL A 35 -5.09 13.25 -16.31
C VAL A 35 -5.30 14.25 -17.44
N VAL A 36 -6.33 14.01 -18.26
CA VAL A 36 -6.73 14.86 -19.39
C VAL A 36 -8.19 15.27 -19.24
N LYS A 37 -8.57 16.39 -19.87
CA LYS A 37 -9.99 16.75 -20.03
C LYS A 37 -10.62 15.86 -21.09
N GLY A 38 -11.73 15.22 -20.73
CA GLY A 38 -12.53 14.42 -21.64
C GLY A 38 -13.42 15.27 -22.55
N PRO A 39 -14.16 14.63 -23.48
CA PRO A 39 -15.06 15.31 -24.43
C PRO A 39 -16.21 16.03 -23.72
N THR A 40 -16.62 15.54 -22.55
CA THR A 40 -17.70 16.06 -21.71
C THR A 40 -17.24 17.10 -20.68
N ASP A 41 -16.05 17.69 -20.85
CA ASP A 41 -15.34 18.58 -19.92
C ASP A 41 -15.04 17.99 -18.52
N LEU A 42 -15.38 16.71 -18.29
CA LEU A 42 -14.97 15.94 -17.11
C LEU A 42 -13.53 15.44 -17.27
N MET A 43 -12.76 15.48 -16.18
CA MET A 43 -11.41 14.90 -16.17
C MET A 43 -11.47 13.37 -16.30
N MET A 44 -10.50 12.78 -17.00
CA MET A 44 -10.37 11.33 -17.17
C MET A 44 -8.90 10.90 -17.28
N LEU A 45 -8.63 9.61 -17.11
CA LEU A 45 -7.30 9.04 -17.35
C LEU A 45 -7.22 8.54 -18.79
N ARG A 46 -6.19 8.99 -19.52
CA ARG A 46 -5.93 8.51 -20.88
C ARG A 46 -4.46 8.22 -21.08
N CYS A 47 -4.18 7.11 -21.76
CA CYS A 47 -2.84 6.79 -22.22
C CYS A 47 -2.40 7.79 -23.29
N THR A 48 -1.13 8.19 -23.27
CA THR A 48 -0.57 9.11 -24.26
C THR A 48 0.64 8.46 -24.95
N PRO A 49 0.89 8.72 -26.24
CA PRO A 49 2.10 8.23 -26.91
C PRO A 49 3.38 8.64 -26.17
N PHE A 50 3.43 9.89 -25.68
CA PHE A 50 4.52 10.38 -24.86
C PHE A 50 4.71 9.56 -23.58
N GLY A 51 3.64 9.12 -22.92
CA GLY A 51 3.71 8.27 -21.73
C GLY A 51 4.38 6.92 -22.01
N TYR A 52 4.11 6.30 -23.16
CA TYR A 52 4.80 5.08 -23.57
C TYR A 52 6.28 5.32 -23.88
N ILE A 53 6.59 6.38 -24.62
CA ILE A 53 7.97 6.76 -24.91
C ILE A 53 8.72 7.00 -23.60
N ASN A 54 8.13 7.74 -22.66
CA ASN A 54 8.72 8.02 -21.36
C ASN A 54 8.99 6.72 -20.58
N SER A 55 8.02 5.80 -20.54
CA SER A 55 8.17 4.51 -19.87
C SER A 55 9.28 3.67 -20.51
N SER A 56 9.32 3.59 -21.85
CA SER A 56 10.36 2.87 -22.59
C SER A 56 11.76 3.45 -22.36
N VAL A 57 11.90 4.78 -22.35
CA VAL A 57 13.18 5.45 -22.04
C VAL A 57 13.66 5.09 -20.64
N HIS A 58 12.76 5.08 -19.64
CA HIS A 58 13.11 4.69 -18.27
C HIS A 58 13.50 3.20 -18.18
N VAL A 59 12.80 2.30 -18.88
CA VAL A 59 13.20 0.88 -18.96
C VAL A 59 14.62 0.75 -19.52
N ILE A 60 14.92 1.42 -20.64
CA ILE A 60 16.23 1.36 -21.28
C ILE A 60 17.31 1.91 -20.35
N LEU A 61 17.05 3.05 -19.70
CA LEU A 61 17.97 3.64 -18.72
C LEU A 61 18.27 2.67 -17.58
N PHE A 62 17.24 2.01 -17.05
CA PHE A 62 17.39 1.11 -15.91
C PHE A 62 18.15 -0.15 -16.31
N CYS A 63 17.78 -0.77 -17.43
CA CYS A 63 18.52 -1.92 -17.98
C CYS A 63 19.98 -1.56 -18.26
N SER A 64 20.26 -0.38 -18.82
CA SER A 64 21.63 0.13 -19.03
C SER A 64 22.41 0.24 -17.72
N CYS A 65 21.84 0.86 -16.69
CA CYS A 65 22.49 0.96 -15.39
C CYS A 65 22.76 -0.42 -14.78
N TYR A 66 21.82 -1.34 -14.93
CA TYR A 66 21.90 -2.70 -14.41
C TYR A 66 22.99 -3.52 -15.11
N ILE A 67 23.02 -3.50 -16.44
CA ILE A 67 24.04 -4.18 -17.25
C ILE A 67 25.43 -3.60 -16.97
N ASN A 68 25.57 -2.28 -16.89
CA ASN A 68 26.85 -1.66 -16.56
C ASN A 68 27.35 -2.03 -15.15
N THR A 69 26.43 -2.17 -14.19
CA THR A 69 26.76 -2.63 -12.84
C THR A 69 27.25 -4.08 -12.84
N LEU A 70 26.63 -4.95 -13.65
CA LEU A 70 27.10 -6.32 -13.87
C LEU A 70 28.50 -6.37 -14.50
N LEU A 71 28.71 -5.60 -15.57
CA LEU A 71 29.98 -5.58 -16.31
C LEU A 71 31.15 -5.13 -15.43
N LYS A 72 30.91 -4.21 -14.49
CA LYS A 72 31.90 -3.75 -13.51
C LYS A 72 32.10 -4.73 -12.35
N GLY A 73 31.16 -5.65 -12.13
CA GLY A 73 31.18 -6.52 -10.96
C GLY A 73 31.06 -5.78 -9.63
N GLU A 74 30.51 -4.55 -9.62
CA GLU A 74 30.38 -3.71 -8.43
C GLU A 74 28.94 -3.78 -7.88
N THR A 75 28.75 -4.34 -6.69
CA THR A 75 27.47 -4.32 -5.96
C THR A 75 27.66 -3.68 -4.59
N ILE A 76 26.59 -3.08 -4.04
CA ILE A 76 26.65 -2.46 -2.70
C ILE A 76 27.01 -3.50 -1.64
N THR A 77 26.43 -4.70 -1.70
CA THR A 77 26.73 -5.82 -0.79
C THR A 77 28.18 -6.27 -0.84
N ARG A 78 28.82 -6.30 -2.02
CA ARG A 78 30.25 -6.67 -2.18
C ARG A 78 31.22 -5.67 -1.57
N PHE A 79 30.81 -4.42 -1.37
CA PHE A 79 31.62 -3.45 -0.61
C PHE A 79 31.64 -3.77 0.89
N PHE A 80 30.57 -4.36 1.43
CA PHE A 80 30.51 -4.74 2.84
C PHE A 80 31.17 -6.09 3.13
N PHE A 81 31.09 -7.05 2.19
CA PHE A 81 31.57 -8.41 2.41
C PHE A 81 32.42 -8.91 1.24
N ARG A 82 33.56 -9.57 1.55
CA ARG A 82 34.40 -10.32 0.59
C ARG A 82 34.47 -11.81 0.96
N THR A 83 33.33 -12.42 1.25
CA THR A 83 33.21 -13.84 1.65
C THR A 83 32.27 -14.59 0.74
N ASP A 84 32.22 -15.92 0.79
CA ASP A 84 31.26 -16.70 -0.01
C ASP A 84 29.79 -16.31 0.29
N ILE A 85 29.49 -15.92 1.53
CA ILE A 85 28.18 -15.39 1.94
C ILE A 85 27.84 -14.08 1.19
N SER A 86 28.84 -13.26 0.85
CA SER A 86 28.66 -12.05 0.03
C SER A 86 28.15 -12.36 -1.37
N THR A 87 28.60 -13.48 -1.95
CA THR A 87 28.20 -13.88 -3.30
C THR A 87 26.73 -14.27 -3.35
N LEU A 88 26.22 -14.93 -2.30
CA LEU A 88 24.80 -15.21 -2.15
C LEU A 88 24.00 -13.92 -2.00
N GLY A 89 24.45 -13.00 -1.14
CA GLY A 89 23.85 -11.68 -0.96
C GLY A 89 23.77 -10.87 -2.26
N ASP A 90 24.84 -10.90 -3.07
CA ASP A 90 24.91 -10.26 -4.38
C ASP A 90 23.90 -10.84 -5.37
N VAL A 91 23.83 -12.17 -5.48
CA VAL A 91 22.87 -12.86 -6.35
C VAL A 91 21.44 -12.54 -5.95
N LEU A 92 21.15 -12.48 -4.65
CA LEU A 92 19.84 -12.13 -4.13
C LEU A 92 19.48 -10.69 -4.41
N GLN A 93 20.36 -9.73 -4.11
CA GLN A 93 20.10 -8.32 -4.41
C GLN A 93 19.89 -8.11 -5.92
N PHE A 94 20.66 -8.82 -6.74
CA PHE A 94 20.55 -8.76 -8.18
C PHE A 94 19.24 -9.36 -8.71
N SER A 95 18.84 -10.53 -8.20
CA SER A 95 17.56 -11.15 -8.58
C SER A 95 16.37 -10.32 -8.12
N ILE A 96 16.44 -9.70 -6.93
CA ILE A 96 15.43 -8.77 -6.41
C ILE A 96 15.25 -7.57 -7.34
N GLY A 97 16.36 -6.94 -7.76
CA GLY A 97 16.28 -5.76 -8.62
C GLY A 97 15.67 -6.06 -10.00
N ILE A 98 16.05 -7.18 -10.62
CA ILE A 98 15.44 -7.63 -11.90
C ILE A 98 13.95 -7.92 -11.70
N THR A 99 13.61 -8.68 -10.66
CA THR A 99 12.22 -9.09 -10.41
C THR A 99 11.33 -7.88 -10.19
N ALA A 100 11.78 -6.90 -9.40
CA ALA A 100 11.05 -5.65 -9.19
C ALA A 100 10.87 -4.86 -10.49
N LEU A 101 11.92 -4.76 -11.32
CA LEU A 101 11.88 -4.04 -12.59
C LEU A 101 10.88 -4.69 -13.56
N ILE A 102 10.99 -6.00 -13.77
CA ILE A 102 10.07 -6.75 -14.64
C ILE A 102 8.63 -6.57 -14.14
N MET A 103 8.39 -6.75 -12.84
CA MET A 103 7.06 -6.60 -12.25
C MET A 103 6.48 -5.20 -12.49
N THR A 104 7.26 -4.13 -12.26
CA THR A 104 6.75 -2.74 -12.35
C THR A 104 6.34 -2.43 -13.78
N PHE A 105 7.18 -2.73 -14.75
CA PHE A 105 6.90 -2.42 -16.14
C PHE A 105 5.88 -3.36 -16.76
N PHE A 106 5.87 -4.64 -16.38
CA PHE A 106 4.84 -5.58 -16.80
C PHE A 106 3.45 -5.08 -16.39
N CYS A 107 3.25 -4.73 -15.12
CA CYS A 107 1.95 -4.22 -14.67
C CYS A 107 1.64 -2.83 -15.25
N SER A 108 2.65 -1.96 -15.39
CA SER A 108 2.49 -0.64 -16.00
C SER A 108 2.03 -0.68 -17.46
N ILE A 109 2.54 -1.63 -18.23
CA ILE A 109 2.21 -1.76 -19.65
C ILE A 109 0.96 -2.62 -19.82
N PHE A 110 0.94 -3.84 -19.29
CA PHE A 110 -0.11 -4.81 -19.62
C PHE A 110 -1.35 -4.68 -18.73
N GLN A 111 -1.22 -4.27 -17.46
CA GLN A 111 -2.34 -4.24 -16.51
C GLN A 111 -2.93 -2.85 -16.28
N ARG A 112 -2.38 -1.78 -16.89
CA ARG A 112 -2.84 -0.38 -16.73
C ARG A 112 -4.35 -0.18 -16.85
N ASN A 113 -5.01 -0.94 -17.73
CA ASN A 113 -6.43 -0.80 -17.98
C ASN A 113 -7.25 -1.14 -16.73
N LYS A 114 -6.80 -2.08 -15.90
CA LYS A 114 -7.44 -2.45 -14.63
C LYS A 114 -7.36 -1.29 -13.63
N LEU A 115 -6.19 -0.68 -13.49
CA LEU A 115 -6.00 0.50 -12.64
C LEU A 115 -6.87 1.67 -13.13
N ILE A 116 -6.86 1.97 -14.43
CA ILE A 116 -7.69 3.03 -15.02
C ILE A 116 -9.18 2.77 -14.73
N LYS A 117 -9.68 1.55 -14.97
CA LYS A 117 -11.06 1.15 -14.67
C LYS A 117 -11.40 1.35 -13.19
N SER A 118 -10.51 0.98 -12.26
CA SER A 118 -10.73 1.18 -10.83
C SER A 118 -10.91 2.65 -10.45
N PHE A 119 -10.08 3.56 -11.00
CA PHE A 119 -10.22 5.00 -10.76
C PHE A 119 -11.49 5.57 -11.42
N HIS A 120 -11.85 5.11 -12.62
CA HIS A 120 -13.10 5.50 -13.27
C HIS A 120 -14.33 5.05 -12.47
N ALA A 121 -14.34 3.83 -11.96
CA ALA A 121 -15.41 3.33 -11.11
C ALA A 121 -15.57 4.19 -9.85
N LEU A 122 -14.46 4.53 -9.18
CA LEU A 122 -14.49 5.45 -8.02
C LEU A 122 -14.99 6.86 -8.37
N ALA A 123 -14.66 7.39 -9.55
CA ALA A 123 -15.15 8.68 -10.01
C ALA A 123 -16.66 8.65 -10.28
N ASN A 124 -17.18 7.58 -10.89
CA ASN A 124 -18.61 7.41 -11.16
C ASN A 124 -19.43 7.25 -9.88
N ILE A 125 -18.87 6.59 -8.85
CA ILE A 125 -19.50 6.46 -7.53
C ILE A 125 -19.75 7.82 -6.89
N ASP A 126 -18.86 8.80 -7.09
CA ASP A 126 -19.05 10.15 -6.56
C ASP A 126 -20.26 10.84 -7.19
N GLN A 127 -20.58 10.56 -8.45
CA GLN A 127 -21.79 11.07 -9.09
C GLN A 127 -23.04 10.48 -8.42
N LYS A 128 -23.07 9.17 -8.15
CA LYS A 128 -24.16 8.53 -7.39
C LYS A 128 -24.32 9.10 -5.99
N PHE A 129 -23.21 9.39 -5.29
CA PHE A 129 -23.29 10.06 -3.98
C PHE A 129 -23.88 11.48 -4.08
N ARG A 130 -23.54 12.25 -5.11
CA ARG A 130 -24.11 13.59 -5.36
C ARG A 130 -25.61 13.54 -5.63
N GLU A 131 -26.11 12.51 -6.32
CA GLU A 131 -27.55 12.29 -6.53
C GLU A 131 -28.32 12.01 -5.23
N ILE A 132 -27.64 11.50 -4.20
CA ILE A 132 -28.14 11.34 -2.83
C ILE A 132 -27.88 12.61 -2.00
N GLY A 133 -27.33 13.67 -2.59
CA GLY A 133 -27.01 14.94 -1.93
C GLY A 133 -25.82 14.86 -0.96
N MET A 134 -24.94 13.87 -1.14
CA MET A 134 -23.70 13.72 -0.39
C MET A 134 -22.52 14.18 -1.23
N GLU A 135 -21.85 15.23 -0.80
CA GLU A 135 -20.62 15.70 -1.45
C GLU A 135 -19.39 15.00 -0.89
N THR A 136 -18.50 14.57 -1.79
CA THR A 136 -17.19 14.02 -1.41
C THR A 136 -16.18 15.15 -1.21
N ASN A 137 -15.46 15.12 -0.09
CA ASN A 137 -14.47 16.16 0.22
C ASN A 137 -13.13 15.88 -0.49
N TYR A 138 -12.99 16.38 -1.72
CA TYR A 138 -11.77 16.24 -2.50
C TYR A 138 -10.54 16.90 -1.89
N LYS A 139 -10.73 17.96 -1.08
CA LYS A 139 -9.62 18.63 -0.40
C LYS A 139 -8.98 17.69 0.62
N SER A 140 -9.79 16.99 1.42
CA SER A 140 -9.29 15.98 2.37
C SER A 140 -8.53 14.86 1.66
N THR A 141 -9.04 14.40 0.50
CA THR A 141 -8.35 13.41 -0.34
C THR A 141 -6.97 13.91 -0.79
N LEU A 142 -6.89 15.13 -1.31
CA LEU A 142 -5.64 15.71 -1.77
C LEU A 142 -4.62 15.83 -0.62
N HIS A 143 -5.05 16.29 0.56
CA HIS A 143 -4.17 16.41 1.72
C HIS A 143 -3.63 15.06 2.17
N TYR A 144 -4.47 14.02 2.19
CA TYR A 144 -4.01 12.67 2.49
C TYR A 144 -3.00 12.17 1.46
N ASN A 145 -3.28 12.33 0.17
CA ASN A 145 -2.37 11.92 -0.90
C ASN A 145 -1.00 12.63 -0.78
N LEU A 146 -1.02 13.95 -0.54
CA LEU A 146 0.21 14.72 -0.31
C LEU A 146 0.93 14.26 0.96
N LEU A 147 0.21 13.98 2.04
CA LEU A 147 0.80 13.48 3.29
C LEU A 147 1.51 12.14 3.09
N VAL A 148 0.90 11.19 2.38
CA VAL A 148 1.52 9.88 2.08
C VAL A 148 2.74 10.05 1.16
N MET A 149 2.66 10.92 0.16
CA MET A 149 3.82 11.21 -0.71
C MET A 149 4.96 11.87 0.06
N CYS A 150 4.66 12.86 0.89
CA CYS A 150 5.64 13.57 1.71
C CYS A 150 6.27 12.63 2.75
N SER A 151 5.48 11.81 3.44
CA SER A 151 6.03 10.85 4.42
C SER A 151 6.97 9.85 3.75
N LYS A 152 6.59 9.32 2.57
CA LYS A 152 7.48 8.44 1.79
C LYS A 152 8.72 9.14 1.26
N ALA A 153 8.62 10.41 0.84
CA ALA A 153 9.77 11.20 0.42
C ALA A 153 10.74 11.46 1.58
N VAL A 154 10.24 11.78 2.77
CA VAL A 154 11.06 12.00 3.99
C VAL A 154 11.75 10.71 4.41
N ILE A 155 11.03 9.58 4.47
CA ILE A 155 11.62 8.27 4.81
C ILE A 155 12.71 7.90 3.81
N THR A 156 12.44 8.11 2.53
CA THR A 156 13.41 7.81 1.47
C THR A 156 14.63 8.73 1.52
N PHE A 157 14.43 10.03 1.75
CA PHE A 157 15.53 10.98 1.92
C PHE A 157 16.42 10.60 3.11
N PHE A 158 15.82 10.28 4.26
CA PHE A 158 16.54 9.80 5.43
C PHE A 158 17.34 8.53 5.13
N TYR A 159 16.72 7.55 4.48
CA TYR A 159 17.38 6.31 4.07
C TYR A 159 18.59 6.58 3.17
N LEU A 160 18.45 7.44 2.16
CA LEU A 160 19.56 7.85 1.28
C LEU A 160 20.67 8.52 2.08
N CYS A 161 20.35 9.44 2.98
CA CYS A 161 21.34 10.10 3.83
C CYS A 161 22.12 9.09 4.67
N VAL A 162 21.46 8.09 5.24
CA VAL A 162 22.13 7.01 5.99
C VAL A 162 23.04 6.20 5.07
N CYS A 163 22.55 5.77 3.90
CA CYS A 163 23.38 5.04 2.93
C CYS A 163 24.61 5.84 2.51
N PHE A 164 24.45 7.10 2.11
CA PHE A 164 25.59 7.95 1.70
C PHE A 164 26.55 8.23 2.85
N ALA A 165 26.05 8.50 4.06
CA ALA A 165 26.89 8.73 5.23
C ALA A 165 27.77 7.52 5.52
N VAL A 166 27.21 6.30 5.50
CA VAL A 166 27.96 5.06 5.74
C VAL A 166 29.13 4.91 4.77
N PHE A 167 28.92 5.17 3.48
CA PHE A 167 29.96 5.06 2.45
C PHE A 167 30.99 6.20 2.47
N ILE A 168 30.56 7.43 2.77
CA ILE A 168 31.48 8.58 2.91
C ILE A 168 32.42 8.36 4.10
N TYR A 169 31.89 7.92 5.25
CA TYR A 169 32.72 7.68 6.43
C TYR A 169 33.68 6.50 6.26
N SER A 170 33.38 5.53 5.40
CA SER A 170 34.29 4.43 5.06
C SER A 170 35.24 4.76 3.90
N SER A 171 35.26 6.01 3.41
CA SER A 171 36.07 6.45 2.26
C SER A 171 35.92 5.57 1.02
N THR A 172 34.76 4.93 0.86
CA THR A 172 34.46 4.02 -0.25
C THR A 172 33.42 4.64 -1.15
N TYR A 173 33.68 4.72 -2.46
CA TYR A 173 32.83 5.44 -3.41
C TYR A 173 32.33 4.51 -4.52
N PRO A 174 31.14 3.90 -4.38
CA PRO A 174 30.53 3.11 -5.44
C PRO A 174 30.27 3.95 -6.68
N SER A 175 30.37 3.33 -7.86
CA SER A 175 30.08 4.04 -9.10
C SER A 175 28.60 4.46 -9.17
N PHE A 176 28.32 5.52 -9.93
CA PHE A 176 26.96 6.04 -10.11
C PHE A 176 25.98 4.96 -10.60
N THR A 177 26.43 4.09 -11.52
CA THR A 177 25.63 2.97 -12.02
C THR A 177 25.21 2.00 -10.93
N THR A 178 26.11 1.71 -9.98
CA THR A 178 25.85 0.82 -8.84
C THR A 178 24.85 1.43 -7.86
N TRP A 179 24.96 2.73 -7.57
CA TRP A 179 23.97 3.45 -6.78
C TRP A 179 22.58 3.41 -7.42
N MET A 180 22.50 3.66 -8.73
CA MET A 180 21.24 3.60 -9.47
C MET A 180 20.65 2.18 -9.46
N ALA A 181 21.45 1.15 -9.69
CA ALA A 181 20.99 -0.24 -9.66
C ALA A 181 20.42 -0.66 -8.29
N PHE A 182 20.99 -0.13 -7.20
CA PHE A 182 20.50 -0.39 -5.83
C PHE A 182 19.23 0.39 -5.47
N LEU A 183 19.23 1.71 -5.70
CA LEU A 183 18.17 2.59 -5.20
C LEU A 183 16.90 2.52 -6.02
N LEU A 184 17.02 2.23 -7.32
CA LEU A 184 15.92 2.37 -8.23
C LEU A 184 14.79 1.34 -8.03
N PRO A 185 15.07 0.04 -7.83
CA PRO A 185 14.03 -0.92 -7.46
C PRO A 185 13.26 -0.49 -6.20
N TYR A 186 13.96 0.07 -5.21
CA TYR A 186 13.35 0.59 -3.99
C TYR A 186 12.38 1.74 -4.29
N PHE A 187 12.79 2.73 -5.09
CA PHE A 187 11.91 3.85 -5.48
C PHE A 187 10.65 3.37 -6.21
N MET A 188 10.79 2.40 -7.12
CA MET A 188 9.67 1.84 -7.88
C MET A 188 8.67 1.14 -6.97
N MET A 189 9.15 0.25 -6.09
CA MET A 189 8.30 -0.43 -5.11
C MET A 189 7.62 0.57 -4.16
N SER A 190 8.35 1.58 -3.68
CA SER A 190 7.78 2.63 -2.84
C SER A 190 6.65 3.40 -3.52
N MET A 191 6.82 3.74 -4.81
CA MET A 191 5.77 4.40 -5.60
C MET A 191 4.54 3.51 -5.81
N VAL A 192 4.73 2.20 -6.06
CA VAL A 192 3.61 1.25 -6.11
C VAL A 192 2.82 1.25 -4.80
N ILE A 193 3.52 1.20 -3.66
CA ILE A 193 2.90 1.28 -2.33
C ILE A 193 2.12 2.59 -2.16
N VAL A 194 2.67 3.74 -2.59
CA VAL A 194 1.96 5.03 -2.53
C VAL A 194 0.67 4.99 -3.33
N ILE A 195 0.70 4.50 -4.57
CA ILE A 195 -0.50 4.42 -5.44
C ILE A 195 -1.55 3.51 -4.79
N PHE A 196 -1.15 2.35 -4.28
CA PHE A 196 -2.02 1.43 -3.56
C PHE A 196 -2.68 2.09 -2.34
N LEU A 197 -1.89 2.75 -1.48
CA LEU A 197 -2.42 3.42 -0.28
C LEU A 197 -3.37 4.57 -0.62
N CYS A 198 -3.10 5.30 -1.70
CA CYS A 198 -4.01 6.34 -2.19
C CYS A 198 -5.34 5.73 -2.62
N PHE A 199 -5.31 4.65 -3.42
CA PHE A 199 -6.52 3.93 -3.84
C PHE A 199 -7.31 3.38 -2.66
N VAL A 200 -6.66 2.66 -1.74
CA VAL A 200 -7.31 2.04 -0.59
C VAL A 200 -7.94 3.08 0.33
N ASN A 201 -7.27 4.23 0.54
CA ASN A 201 -7.86 5.32 1.30
C ASN A 201 -9.08 5.94 0.58
N GLN A 202 -9.06 6.03 -0.75
CA GLN A 202 -10.23 6.48 -1.53
C GLN A 202 -11.42 5.54 -1.40
N ALA A 203 -11.20 4.24 -1.48
CA ALA A 203 -12.25 3.24 -1.25
C ALA A 203 -12.77 3.32 0.19
N LYS A 204 -11.86 3.37 1.17
CA LYS A 204 -12.17 3.50 2.61
C LYS A 204 -13.07 4.71 2.89
N HIS A 205 -12.73 5.87 2.33
CA HIS A 205 -13.54 7.08 2.50
C HIS A 205 -14.98 6.91 2.01
N ARG A 206 -15.19 6.17 0.91
CA ARG A 206 -16.54 5.93 0.35
C ARG A 206 -17.31 4.88 1.13
N PHE A 207 -16.66 3.82 1.62
CA PHE A 207 -17.29 2.90 2.59
C PHE A 207 -17.70 3.64 3.86
N HIS A 208 -16.85 4.54 4.36
CA HIS A 208 -17.17 5.40 5.50
C HIS A 208 -18.39 6.31 5.21
N LEU A 209 -18.50 6.85 4.00
CA LEU A 209 -19.65 7.65 3.58
C LEU A 209 -20.94 6.83 3.57
N LEU A 210 -20.89 5.59 3.08
CA LEU A 210 -22.01 4.65 3.12
C LEU A 210 -22.45 4.37 4.56
N ASN A 211 -21.50 4.09 5.44
CA ASN A 211 -21.73 3.91 6.88
C ASN A 211 -22.38 5.15 7.51
N LYS A 212 -21.92 6.34 7.14
CA LYS A 212 -22.48 7.60 7.62
C LYS A 212 -23.96 7.73 7.23
N ILE A 213 -24.32 7.42 5.97
CA ILE A 213 -25.70 7.47 5.50
C ILE A 213 -26.57 6.46 6.25
N LEU A 214 -26.12 5.21 6.41
CA LEU A 214 -26.85 4.18 7.17
C LEU A 214 -27.08 4.58 8.64
N LYS A 215 -26.08 5.18 9.29
CA LYS A 215 -26.22 5.70 10.66
C LYS A 215 -27.27 6.81 10.74
N HIS A 216 -27.32 7.70 9.74
CA HIS A 216 -28.35 8.74 9.66
C HIS A 216 -29.73 8.18 9.41
N LEU A 217 -29.87 7.23 8.47
CA LEU A 217 -31.13 6.51 8.21
C LEU A 217 -31.68 5.92 9.52
N ARG A 218 -30.83 5.24 10.27
CA ARG A 218 -31.15 4.68 11.59
C ARG A 218 -31.60 5.73 12.61
N GLN A 219 -30.90 6.86 12.70
CA GLN A 219 -31.28 7.96 13.61
C GLN A 219 -32.64 8.56 13.24
N THR A 220 -32.92 8.73 11.94
CA THR A 220 -34.21 9.24 11.45
C THR A 220 -35.35 8.27 11.74
N THR A 221 -35.15 6.97 11.53
CA THR A 221 -36.15 5.94 11.88
C THR A 221 -36.43 5.92 13.38
N LEU A 222 -35.39 6.04 14.21
CA LEU A 222 -35.56 6.11 15.67
C LEU A 222 -36.32 7.38 16.10
N ALA A 223 -36.00 8.53 15.49
CA ALA A 223 -36.66 9.81 15.75
C ALA A 223 -38.17 9.77 15.46
N LYS A 224 -38.58 9.11 14.37
CA LYS A 224 -40.00 8.94 13.99
C LYS A 224 -40.78 8.13 15.04
N ARG A 225 -40.12 7.25 15.80
CA ARG A 225 -40.75 6.42 16.83
C ARG A 225 -40.83 7.07 18.21
N LEU A 226 -40.01 8.09 18.47
CA LEU A 226 -40.03 8.77 19.76
C LEU A 226 -41.34 9.59 19.92
N PRO A 227 -42.01 9.53 21.09
CA PRO A 227 -43.16 10.37 21.41
C PRO A 227 -42.84 11.86 21.24
N SER A 228 -43.82 12.66 20.83
CA SER A 228 -43.67 14.11 20.55
C SER A 228 -42.97 14.88 21.67
N GLN A 229 -43.18 14.48 22.93
CA GLN A 229 -42.62 15.08 24.14
C GLN A 229 -41.09 14.95 24.25
N TYR A 230 -40.48 13.86 23.77
CA TYR A 230 -39.03 13.63 23.80
C TYR A 230 -38.30 14.15 22.56
N ARG A 231 -39.05 14.58 21.54
CA ARG A 231 -38.50 14.98 20.24
C ARG A 231 -37.60 16.22 20.36
N SER A 232 -37.99 17.21 21.18
CA SER A 232 -37.25 18.48 21.34
C SER A 232 -35.85 18.30 21.93
N SER A 233 -35.73 17.52 23.01
CA SER A 233 -34.43 17.22 23.66
C SER A 233 -33.52 16.35 22.77
N TYR A 234 -34.10 15.43 22.00
CA TYR A 234 -33.39 14.61 21.02
C TYR A 234 -32.90 15.44 19.81
N TRP A 235 -33.67 16.43 19.33
CA TRP A 235 -33.23 17.34 18.27
C TRP A 235 -32.11 18.28 18.71
N GLN A 236 -32.11 18.72 19.97
CA GLN A 236 -31.02 19.54 20.53
C GLN A 236 -29.70 18.76 20.57
N THR A 237 -29.71 17.50 20.99
CA THR A 237 -28.51 16.63 20.98
C THR A 237 -28.04 16.29 19.55
N ILE A 238 -28.95 16.10 18.60
CA ILE A 238 -28.60 15.90 17.18
C ILE A 238 -28.01 17.17 16.54
N ARG A 239 -28.52 18.36 16.86
CA ARG A 239 -28.01 19.64 16.31
C ARG A 239 -26.53 19.86 16.66
N ILE A 240 -26.13 19.47 17.88
CA ILE A 240 -24.77 19.62 18.40
C ILE A 240 -23.77 18.67 17.71
N GLN A 241 -24.24 17.55 17.14
CA GLN A 241 -23.40 16.59 16.39
C GLN A 241 -23.33 16.83 14.86
N ARG A 242 -23.98 17.88 14.33
CA ARG A 242 -24.02 18.15 12.88
C ARG A 242 -22.90 19.09 12.42
N PRO A 243 -21.93 18.60 11.66
CA PRO A 243 -21.45 19.30 10.48
C PRO A 243 -22.00 18.57 9.24
N LEU A 244 -22.54 19.34 8.28
CA LEU A 244 -23.01 18.95 6.93
C LEU A 244 -24.49 18.55 6.73
N GLY A 245 -25.19 19.38 5.94
CA GLY A 245 -25.81 19.09 4.63
C GLY A 245 -26.89 18.02 4.45
N ILE A 246 -27.07 17.09 5.38
CA ILE A 246 -27.99 15.94 5.18
C ILE A 246 -29.43 16.30 5.55
N ALA A 247 -29.62 17.32 6.39
CA ALA A 247 -30.94 17.83 6.72
C ALA A 247 -31.68 18.40 5.49
N SER A 248 -30.95 18.95 4.50
CA SER A 248 -31.54 19.35 3.21
C SER A 248 -31.79 18.18 2.26
N VAL A 249 -31.11 17.03 2.41
CA VAL A 249 -31.35 15.85 1.57
C VAL A 249 -32.73 15.24 1.81
N TYR A 250 -33.17 15.17 3.08
CA TYR A 250 -34.50 14.68 3.44
C TYR A 250 -35.61 15.75 3.37
N SER A 251 -35.23 17.03 3.24
CA SER A 251 -36.19 18.14 3.22
C SER A 251 -36.39 18.75 1.83
N ASN A 252 -35.45 18.59 0.90
CA ASN A 252 -35.51 19.19 -0.45
C ASN A 252 -35.66 18.18 -1.59
N ASN A 253 -35.36 16.90 -1.39
CA ASN A 253 -35.52 15.87 -2.43
C ASN A 253 -36.63 14.90 -1.99
N ASP A 254 -37.68 14.75 -2.79
CA ASP A 254 -38.81 13.82 -2.62
C ASP A 254 -38.43 12.31 -2.56
N LYS A 255 -37.17 11.95 -2.29
CA LYS A 255 -36.70 10.56 -2.30
C LYS A 255 -37.12 9.83 -1.02
N SER A 256 -37.81 8.71 -1.21
CA SER A 256 -38.23 7.87 -0.09
C SER A 256 -37.03 7.16 0.55
N MET A 257 -37.15 6.79 1.83
CA MET A 257 -36.11 6.03 2.54
C MET A 257 -35.76 4.69 1.84
N PRO A 258 -36.73 3.93 1.30
CA PRO A 258 -36.46 2.79 0.41
C PRO A 258 -35.57 3.12 -0.80
N ASP A 259 -35.78 4.25 -1.48
CA ASP A 259 -34.99 4.62 -2.66
C ASP A 259 -33.54 4.91 -2.31
N VAL A 260 -33.30 5.52 -1.14
CA VAL A 260 -31.95 5.72 -0.63
C VAL A 260 -31.26 4.38 -0.39
N VAL A 261 -31.94 3.39 0.20
CA VAL A 261 -31.36 2.05 0.41
C VAL A 261 -31.04 1.35 -0.91
N SER A 262 -31.91 1.48 -1.93
CA SER A 262 -31.62 0.98 -3.28
C SER A 262 -30.36 1.63 -3.86
N ALA A 263 -30.24 2.96 -3.75
CA ALA A 263 -29.05 3.66 -4.23
C ALA A 263 -27.78 3.27 -3.44
N LEU A 264 -27.89 3.01 -2.13
CA LEU A 264 -26.77 2.49 -1.33
C LEU A 264 -26.33 1.10 -1.78
N ALA A 265 -27.27 0.23 -2.16
CA ALA A 265 -26.96 -1.10 -2.68
C ALA A 265 -26.19 -1.02 -4.00
N GLU A 266 -26.62 -0.13 -4.92
CA GLU A 266 -25.90 0.11 -6.16
C GLU A 266 -24.50 0.71 -5.94
N ILE A 267 -24.35 1.60 -4.96
CA ILE A 267 -23.05 2.19 -4.62
C ILE A 267 -22.14 1.13 -4.00
N GLN A 268 -22.66 0.27 -3.12
CA GLN A 268 -21.91 -0.84 -2.53
C GLN A 268 -21.42 -1.79 -3.62
N ASP A 269 -22.28 -2.11 -4.59
CA ASP A 269 -21.93 -2.93 -5.75
C ASP A 269 -20.80 -2.26 -6.55
N ALA A 270 -20.96 -1.01 -6.95
CA ALA A 270 -19.93 -0.30 -7.70
C ALA A 270 -18.60 -0.18 -6.92
N LEU A 271 -18.64 -0.02 -5.59
CA LEU A 271 -17.44 0.03 -4.74
C LEU A 271 -16.71 -1.30 -4.69
N CYS A 272 -17.44 -2.40 -4.54
CA CYS A 272 -16.88 -3.74 -4.58
C CYS A 272 -16.23 -4.02 -5.94
N GLU A 273 -16.87 -3.61 -7.04
CA GLU A 273 -16.33 -3.78 -8.39
C GLU A 273 -15.04 -2.96 -8.59
N ALA A 274 -15.02 -1.71 -8.12
CA ALA A 274 -13.83 -0.87 -8.13
C ALA A 274 -12.67 -1.52 -7.36
N CYS A 275 -12.96 -2.11 -6.20
CA CYS A 275 -11.97 -2.84 -5.40
C CYS A 275 -11.48 -4.10 -6.10
N SER A 276 -12.36 -4.86 -6.79
CA SER A 276 -11.95 -6.02 -7.59
C SER A 276 -11.01 -5.64 -8.72
N TYR A 277 -11.28 -4.56 -9.47
CA TYR A 277 -10.36 -4.07 -10.50
C TYR A 277 -8.98 -3.67 -9.94
N ALA A 278 -8.96 -3.08 -8.74
CA ALA A 278 -7.72 -2.73 -8.08
C ALA A 278 -6.98 -3.96 -7.53
N GLU A 279 -7.70 -4.92 -6.94
CA GLU A 279 -7.12 -6.19 -6.48
C GLU A 279 -6.44 -6.88 -7.65
N GLU A 280 -7.13 -7.05 -8.78
CA GLU A 280 -6.57 -7.70 -9.96
C GLU A 280 -5.34 -6.99 -10.57
N TYR A 281 -5.17 -5.68 -10.30
CA TYR A 281 -4.00 -4.91 -10.72
C TYR A 281 -2.84 -5.05 -9.73
N PHE A 282 -3.13 -4.93 -8.43
CA PHE A 282 -2.12 -4.93 -7.39
C PHE A 282 -1.72 -6.34 -6.95
N THR A 283 -2.48 -7.39 -7.28
CA THR A 283 -2.29 -8.75 -6.75
C THR A 283 -0.86 -9.30 -7.00
N ILE A 284 -0.36 -9.20 -8.24
CA ILE A 284 1.01 -9.60 -8.60
C ILE A 284 2.03 -8.67 -7.94
N GLN A 285 1.74 -7.37 -7.89
CA GLN A 285 2.66 -6.39 -7.33
C GLN A 285 2.87 -6.59 -5.83
N MET A 286 1.79 -6.85 -5.09
CA MET A 286 1.83 -7.09 -3.66
C MET A 286 2.53 -8.41 -3.35
N LEU A 287 2.31 -9.46 -4.16
CA LEU A 287 3.05 -10.71 -4.03
C LEU A 287 4.56 -10.50 -4.17
N THR A 288 4.98 -9.80 -5.22
CA THR A 288 6.40 -9.53 -5.49
C THR A 288 7.01 -8.64 -4.41
N ILE A 289 6.36 -7.54 -4.05
CA ILE A 289 6.86 -6.59 -3.03
C ILE A 289 7.01 -7.28 -1.67
N VAL A 290 5.98 -8.01 -1.21
CA VAL A 290 6.02 -8.68 0.10
C VAL A 290 7.08 -9.77 0.12
N THR A 291 7.22 -10.55 -0.96
CA THR A 291 8.27 -11.59 -1.07
C THR A 291 9.67 -10.98 -1.04
N ILE A 292 9.90 -9.89 -1.80
CA ILE A 292 11.18 -9.17 -1.80
C ILE A 292 11.49 -8.62 -0.41
N VAL A 293 10.53 -7.97 0.23
CA VAL A 293 10.71 -7.42 1.59
C VAL A 293 11.01 -8.53 2.58
N PHE A 294 10.31 -9.66 2.50
CA PHE A 294 10.56 -10.81 3.36
C PHE A 294 12.00 -11.31 3.24
N LEU A 295 12.50 -11.53 2.02
CA LEU A 295 13.88 -11.94 1.79
C LEU A 295 14.87 -10.91 2.35
N ILE A 296 14.68 -9.62 2.04
CA ILE A 296 15.54 -8.55 2.55
C ILE A 296 15.57 -8.54 4.07
N ILE A 297 14.43 -8.66 4.74
CA ILE A 297 14.37 -8.68 6.21
C ILE A 297 15.11 -9.89 6.77
N VAL A 298 14.97 -11.09 6.19
CA VAL A 298 15.69 -12.29 6.64
C VAL A 298 17.20 -12.09 6.52
N PHE A 299 17.69 -11.73 5.33
CA PHE A 299 19.14 -11.57 5.09
C PHE A 299 19.73 -10.43 5.92
N ASN A 300 19.07 -9.28 5.98
CA ASN A 300 19.56 -8.15 6.75
C ASN A 300 19.57 -8.43 8.25
N SER A 301 18.56 -9.14 8.76
CA SER A 301 18.52 -9.51 10.18
C SER A 301 19.59 -10.54 10.52
N TYR A 302 19.86 -11.50 9.62
CA TYR A 302 20.98 -12.43 9.75
C TYR A 302 22.31 -11.68 9.79
N TYR A 303 22.55 -10.77 8.83
CA TYR A 303 23.76 -9.95 8.80
C TYR A 303 23.96 -9.10 10.05
N VAL A 304 22.90 -8.49 10.58
CA VAL A 304 22.97 -7.74 11.84
C VAL A 304 23.33 -8.65 13.01
N LEU A 305 22.74 -9.85 13.08
CA LEU A 305 23.02 -10.81 14.16
C LEU A 305 24.44 -11.38 14.08
N ASP A 306 24.86 -11.79 12.88
CA ASP A 306 26.23 -12.23 12.61
C ASP A 306 27.24 -11.15 12.98
N ALA A 307 27.01 -9.91 12.56
CA ALA A 307 27.87 -8.80 12.93
C ALA A 307 27.89 -8.56 14.45
N LEU A 308 26.78 -8.76 15.17
CA LEU A 308 26.72 -8.56 16.62
C LEU A 308 27.44 -9.66 17.41
N ILE A 309 27.23 -10.93 17.03
CA ILE A 309 27.74 -12.14 17.70
C ILE A 309 29.18 -12.42 17.30
N GLY A 310 29.51 -12.26 16.02
CA GLY A 310 30.82 -12.54 15.48
C GLY A 310 31.90 -11.61 16.03
N THR A 311 33.08 -12.18 16.26
CA THR A 311 34.34 -11.46 16.47
C THR A 311 34.91 -11.01 15.12
N THR A 312 34.09 -10.31 14.32
CA THR A 312 34.43 -10.00 12.92
C THR A 312 35.79 -9.30 12.86
N SER A 313 36.71 -9.94 12.13
CA SER A 313 38.09 -9.53 11.91
C SER A 313 38.19 -8.13 11.27
N GLU A 314 39.27 -7.42 11.60
CA GLU A 314 39.54 -6.02 11.24
C GLU A 314 39.75 -5.74 9.74
N ASP A 315 39.47 -6.70 8.84
CA ASP A 315 39.88 -6.67 7.42
C ASP A 315 38.90 -5.98 6.46
N THR A 316 37.85 -5.29 6.95
CA THR A 316 36.92 -4.54 6.09
C THR A 316 37.01 -3.02 6.30
N ALA A 317 36.80 -2.25 5.23
CA ALA A 317 36.81 -0.79 5.28
C ALA A 317 35.63 -0.18 6.10
N PHE A 318 34.67 -1.01 6.51
CA PHE A 318 33.47 -0.58 7.22
C PHE A 318 33.55 -0.99 8.69
N SER A 319 33.27 -0.05 9.59
CA SER A 319 33.15 -0.37 11.01
C SER A 319 31.90 -1.23 11.26
N LYS A 320 31.96 -2.16 12.22
CA LYS A 320 30.80 -2.95 12.72
C LYS A 320 29.57 -2.08 12.99
N LYS A 321 29.74 -0.86 13.51
CA LYS A 321 28.62 0.08 13.73
C LYS A 321 27.98 0.58 12.44
N GLN A 322 28.80 0.94 11.43
CA GLN A 322 28.32 1.41 10.13
C GLN A 322 27.58 0.29 9.39
N PHE A 323 28.13 -0.91 9.46
CA PHE A 323 27.54 -2.13 8.94
C PHE A 323 26.14 -2.37 9.55
N VAL A 324 26.05 -2.45 10.88
CA VAL A 324 24.77 -2.68 11.57
C VAL A 324 23.76 -1.58 11.25
N LEU A 325 24.21 -0.31 11.22
CA LEU A 325 23.36 0.83 10.90
C LEU A 325 22.72 0.71 9.51
N PHE A 326 23.50 0.32 8.49
CA PHE A 326 23.03 0.19 7.12
C PHE A 326 21.90 -0.86 7.00
N PHE A 327 22.17 -2.08 7.45
CA PHE A 327 21.22 -3.19 7.33
C PHE A 327 19.99 -3.01 8.21
N LEU A 328 20.16 -2.49 9.44
CA LEU A 328 19.04 -2.19 10.33
C LEU A 328 18.12 -1.11 9.75
N CYS A 329 18.70 -0.03 9.21
CA CYS A 329 17.92 1.03 8.57
C CYS A 329 17.14 0.49 7.37
N GLN A 330 17.76 -0.36 6.54
CA GLN A 330 17.09 -1.00 5.41
C GLN A 330 15.94 -1.90 5.90
N THR A 331 16.14 -2.73 6.92
CA THR A 331 15.08 -3.56 7.52
C THR A 331 13.90 -2.72 8.01
N MET A 332 14.16 -1.61 8.71
CA MET A 332 13.11 -0.72 9.20
C MET A 332 12.29 -0.09 8.06
N VAL A 333 12.95 0.42 7.02
CA VAL A 333 12.29 1.11 5.91
C VAL A 333 11.42 0.14 5.10
N TYR A 334 11.93 -1.04 4.78
CA TYR A 334 11.18 -2.06 4.04
C TYR A 334 10.03 -2.64 4.89
N GLY A 335 10.29 -2.92 6.17
CA GLY A 335 9.26 -3.38 7.11
C GLY A 335 8.12 -2.37 7.28
N PHE A 336 8.42 -1.08 7.39
CA PHE A 336 7.41 -0.02 7.42
C PHE A 336 6.56 0.02 6.13
N GLY A 337 7.16 -0.33 4.99
CA GLY A 337 6.44 -0.51 3.72
C GLY A 337 5.33 -1.56 3.82
N VAL A 338 5.66 -2.77 4.27
CA VAL A 338 4.69 -3.87 4.44
C VAL A 338 3.64 -3.54 5.50
N PHE A 339 4.06 -2.96 6.63
CA PHE A 339 3.14 -2.50 7.66
C PHE A 339 2.11 -1.50 7.09
N SER A 340 2.56 -0.56 6.27
CA SER A 340 1.67 0.42 5.62
C SER A 340 0.65 -0.25 4.71
N ILE A 341 1.07 -1.21 3.89
CA ILE A 341 0.17 -1.99 3.00
C ILE A 341 -0.93 -2.63 3.83
N VAL A 342 -0.54 -3.41 4.85
CA VAL A 342 -1.44 -4.17 5.73
C VAL A 342 -2.38 -3.27 6.52
N TYR A 343 -1.87 -2.18 7.08
CA TYR A 343 -2.68 -1.22 7.81
C TYR A 343 -3.73 -0.56 6.91
N GLY A 344 -3.32 -0.15 5.70
CA GLY A 344 -4.20 0.49 4.74
C GLY A 344 -5.36 -0.41 4.35
N SER A 345 -5.07 -1.62 3.87
CA SER A 345 -6.08 -2.60 3.45
C SER A 345 -6.99 -3.00 4.61
N SER A 346 -6.42 -3.38 5.76
CA SER A 346 -7.21 -3.77 6.95
C SER A 346 -8.13 -2.65 7.43
N SER A 347 -7.64 -1.40 7.42
CA SER A 347 -8.45 -0.26 7.83
C SER A 347 -9.61 0.00 6.87
N MET A 348 -9.45 -0.28 5.57
CA MET A 348 -10.53 -0.17 4.59
C MET A 348 -11.55 -1.30 4.75
N LEU A 349 -11.08 -2.54 4.91
CA LEU A 349 -11.94 -3.71 5.14
C LEU A 349 -12.80 -3.54 6.38
N ARG A 350 -12.25 -3.00 7.46
CA ARG A 350 -13.02 -2.66 8.67
C ARG A 350 -14.16 -1.67 8.41
N GLU A 351 -13.96 -0.68 7.54
CA GLU A 351 -15.05 0.23 7.14
C GLU A 351 -16.09 -0.50 6.28
N ASN A 352 -15.67 -1.40 5.39
CA ASN A 352 -16.60 -2.23 4.63
C ASN A 352 -17.46 -3.12 5.55
N ASP A 353 -16.87 -3.81 6.51
CA ASP A 353 -17.58 -4.72 7.43
C ASP A 353 -18.58 -3.99 8.33
N ASN A 354 -18.26 -2.75 8.71
CA ASN A 354 -19.15 -1.88 9.48
C ASN A 354 -20.48 -1.58 8.75
N ILE A 355 -20.52 -1.68 7.42
CA ILE A 355 -21.74 -1.46 6.64
C ILE A 355 -22.77 -2.53 7.00
N SER A 356 -22.36 -3.80 7.01
CA SER A 356 -23.23 -4.92 7.39
C SER A 356 -23.78 -4.76 8.80
N VAL A 357 -22.92 -4.36 9.75
CA VAL A 357 -23.33 -4.06 11.12
C VAL A 357 -24.37 -2.93 11.18
N ASN A 358 -24.19 -1.86 10.40
CA ASN A 358 -25.13 -0.73 10.38
C ASN A 358 -26.45 -1.09 9.70
N VAL A 359 -26.43 -1.89 8.63
CA VAL A 359 -27.64 -2.43 7.98
C VAL A 359 -28.44 -3.30 8.96
N HIS A 360 -27.78 -4.22 9.68
CA HIS A 360 -28.47 -5.10 10.61
C HIS A 360 -29.05 -4.34 11.82
N LYS A 361 -28.32 -3.34 12.33
CA LYS A 361 -28.85 -2.41 13.35
C LYS A 361 -30.08 -1.65 12.86
N LEU A 362 -30.14 -1.28 11.59
CA LEU A 362 -31.29 -0.61 10.99
C LEU A 362 -32.47 -1.58 10.81
N LEU A 363 -32.22 -2.79 10.30
CA LEU A 363 -33.20 -3.87 10.19
C LEU A 363 -33.89 -4.17 11.53
N ASN A 364 -33.12 -4.35 12.60
CA ASN A 364 -33.65 -4.63 13.93
C ASN A 364 -34.58 -3.54 14.46
N ILE A 365 -34.39 -2.28 14.07
CA ILE A 365 -35.35 -1.24 14.40
C ILE A 365 -36.62 -1.47 13.58
N ILE A 366 -36.50 -1.58 12.26
CA ILE A 366 -37.64 -1.63 11.34
C ILE A 366 -38.55 -2.85 11.56
N SER A 367 -38.01 -4.01 11.95
CA SER A 367 -38.77 -5.25 12.21
C SER A 367 -39.91 -5.14 13.23
N TYR A 368 -39.95 -4.06 14.02
CA TYR A 368 -41.03 -3.79 14.99
C TYR A 368 -42.07 -2.74 14.50
N GLY A 369 -42.12 -2.38 13.22
CA GLY A 369 -42.98 -1.29 12.72
C GLY A 369 -43.74 -1.55 11.42
N LYS A 370 -44.73 -0.70 11.11
CA LYS A 370 -45.58 -0.76 9.90
C LYS A 370 -44.82 -0.51 8.57
N ASP A 371 -43.60 0.04 8.63
CA ASP A 371 -42.76 0.38 7.46
C ASP A 371 -41.95 -0.82 6.91
N PHE A 372 -42.16 -2.03 7.44
CA PHE A 372 -41.32 -3.21 7.16
C PHE A 372 -41.40 -3.69 5.70
N GLN A 373 -42.52 -3.51 5.01
CA GLN A 373 -42.77 -4.24 3.77
C GLN A 373 -41.80 -3.90 2.63
N GLU A 374 -41.56 -2.62 2.33
CA GLU A 374 -40.63 -2.24 1.26
C GLU A 374 -39.20 -2.01 1.77
N LEU A 375 -39.04 -1.25 2.85
CA LEU A 375 -37.73 -0.89 3.39
C LEU A 375 -36.99 -2.10 3.99
N GLY A 376 -37.72 -2.97 4.69
CA GLY A 376 -37.17 -4.21 5.25
C GLY A 376 -36.65 -5.12 4.14
N THR A 377 -37.44 -5.34 3.09
CA THR A 377 -37.04 -6.15 1.92
C THR A 377 -35.77 -5.63 1.26
N LYS A 378 -35.68 -4.32 0.99
CA LYS A 378 -34.48 -3.72 0.39
C LYS A 378 -33.24 -3.85 1.28
N LEU A 379 -33.39 -3.72 2.60
CA LEU A 379 -32.30 -3.89 3.56
C LEU A 379 -31.86 -5.35 3.71
N VAL A 380 -32.80 -6.31 3.66
CA VAL A 380 -32.49 -7.74 3.63
C VAL A 380 -31.70 -8.06 2.37
N ASN A 381 -32.13 -7.57 1.20
CA ASN A 381 -31.41 -7.76 -0.06
C ASN A 381 -29.99 -7.16 0.00
N LEU A 382 -29.84 -5.95 0.54
CA LEU A 382 -28.53 -5.35 0.78
C LEU A 382 -27.65 -6.20 1.72
N SER A 383 -28.25 -6.74 2.80
CA SER A 383 -27.52 -7.63 3.72
C SER A 383 -27.03 -8.90 3.04
N LEU A 384 -27.86 -9.50 2.18
CA LEU A 384 -27.52 -10.69 1.39
C LEU A 384 -26.40 -10.37 0.39
N GLN A 385 -26.50 -9.23 -0.30
CA GLN A 385 -25.47 -8.76 -1.23
C GLN A 385 -24.11 -8.62 -0.54
N MET A 386 -24.04 -8.07 0.67
CA MET A 386 -22.78 -7.94 1.40
C MET A 386 -22.16 -9.29 1.84
N ILE A 387 -22.98 -10.33 2.01
CA ILE A 387 -22.49 -11.68 2.30
C ILE A 387 -21.81 -12.29 1.06
N HIS A 388 -22.43 -12.11 -0.12
CA HIS A 388 -21.94 -12.68 -1.37
C HIS A 388 -20.83 -11.86 -2.04
N ARG A 389 -20.85 -10.53 -1.88
CA ARG A 389 -19.94 -9.60 -2.56
C ARG A 389 -18.94 -9.00 -1.57
N LYS A 390 -17.97 -9.81 -1.18
CA LYS A 390 -16.93 -9.42 -0.22
C LYS A 390 -15.79 -8.67 -0.89
N VAL A 391 -15.37 -7.58 -0.27
CA VAL A 391 -14.12 -6.92 -0.60
C VAL A 391 -13.01 -7.64 0.14
N TYR A 392 -11.96 -8.02 -0.58
CA TYR A 392 -10.73 -8.51 0.02
C TYR A 392 -9.57 -8.14 -0.90
N PHE A 393 -8.40 -7.91 -0.31
CA PHE A 393 -7.16 -7.74 -1.06
C PHE A 393 -6.28 -8.94 -0.78
N SER A 394 -5.84 -9.61 -1.84
CA SER A 394 -4.97 -10.78 -1.76
C SER A 394 -3.75 -10.62 -2.66
N ALA A 395 -2.71 -11.39 -2.38
CA ALA A 395 -1.57 -11.55 -3.24
C ALA A 395 -1.68 -12.90 -3.98
N CYS A 396 -2.16 -12.87 -5.23
CA CYS A 396 -2.46 -14.03 -6.08
C CYS A 396 -3.28 -15.14 -5.39
N GLY A 397 -4.12 -14.79 -4.40
CA GLY A 397 -4.84 -15.77 -3.58
C GLY A 397 -3.98 -16.56 -2.58
N LEU A 398 -2.66 -16.34 -2.51
CA LEU A 398 -1.75 -17.04 -1.60
C LEU A 398 -1.90 -16.57 -0.16
N PHE A 399 -2.04 -15.26 0.04
CA PHE A 399 -2.26 -14.66 1.35
C PHE A 399 -3.10 -13.38 1.25
N SER A 400 -3.87 -13.12 2.30
CA SER A 400 -4.64 -11.89 2.47
C SER A 400 -3.74 -10.76 2.96
N LEU A 401 -3.99 -9.54 2.47
CA LEU A 401 -3.27 -8.34 2.91
C LEU A 401 -3.90 -7.82 4.22
N ASP A 402 -3.77 -8.58 5.30
CA ASP A 402 -4.26 -8.20 6.64
C ASP A 402 -3.20 -8.42 7.73
N PHE A 403 -3.53 -8.16 8.99
CA PHE A 403 -2.58 -8.30 10.09
C PHE A 403 -2.05 -9.73 10.30
N THR A 404 -2.73 -10.75 9.77
CA THR A 404 -2.25 -12.13 9.75
C THR A 404 -0.97 -12.24 8.93
N LEU A 405 -0.83 -11.45 7.85
CA LEU A 405 0.40 -11.41 7.05
C LEU A 405 1.61 -10.99 7.89
N ILE A 406 1.47 -9.97 8.74
CA ILE A 406 2.57 -9.52 9.61
C ILE A 406 2.94 -10.61 10.61
N PHE A 407 1.94 -11.24 11.23
CA PHE A 407 2.17 -12.35 12.16
C PHE A 407 2.94 -13.50 11.49
N THR A 408 2.51 -13.92 10.30
CA THR A 408 3.16 -14.98 9.53
C THR A 408 4.58 -14.60 9.11
N LEU A 409 4.80 -13.36 8.66
CA LEU A 409 6.13 -12.88 8.27
C LEU A 409 7.09 -12.86 9.47
N VAL A 410 6.66 -12.35 10.62
CA VAL A 410 7.50 -12.32 11.83
C VAL A 410 7.84 -13.73 12.30
N GLY A 411 6.87 -14.65 12.29
CA GLY A 411 7.10 -16.06 12.60
C GLY A 411 8.11 -16.71 11.64
N ALA A 412 7.90 -16.56 10.34
CA ALA A 412 8.78 -17.10 9.32
C ALA A 412 10.21 -16.52 9.40
N VAL A 413 10.34 -15.20 9.52
CA VAL A 413 11.65 -14.53 9.70
C VAL A 413 12.38 -15.11 10.91
N THR A 414 11.69 -15.23 12.05
CA THR A 414 12.28 -15.80 13.27
C THR A 414 12.77 -17.24 13.05
N THR A 415 11.96 -18.09 12.43
CA THR A 415 12.33 -19.48 12.13
C THR A 415 13.54 -19.56 11.21
N TYR A 416 13.58 -18.79 10.12
CA TYR A 416 14.74 -18.77 9.22
C TYR A 416 15.99 -18.23 9.88
N LEU A 417 15.88 -17.22 10.75
CA LEU A 417 17.02 -16.70 11.50
C LEU A 417 17.60 -17.74 12.45
N VAL A 418 16.77 -18.49 13.17
CA VAL A 418 17.21 -19.59 14.03
C VAL A 418 17.97 -20.65 13.21
N ILE A 419 17.42 -21.04 12.05
CA ILE A 419 18.07 -22.02 11.16
C ILE A 419 19.43 -21.52 10.67
N LEU A 420 19.51 -20.27 10.21
CA LEU A 420 20.75 -19.68 9.70
C LEU A 420 21.83 -19.57 10.78
N ILE A 421 21.45 -19.18 12.00
CA ILE A 421 22.37 -19.12 13.14
C ILE A 421 22.87 -20.53 13.51
N GLN A 422 21.97 -21.51 13.60
CA GLN A 422 22.35 -22.89 13.92
C GLN A 422 23.30 -23.48 12.88
N TYR A 423 23.03 -23.24 11.59
CA TYR A 423 23.90 -23.65 10.51
C TYR A 423 25.31 -23.07 10.66
N GLN A 424 25.42 -21.76 10.95
CA GLN A 424 26.70 -21.10 11.14
C GLN A 424 27.48 -21.67 12.34
N LEU A 425 26.82 -21.86 13.49
CA LEU A 425 27.46 -22.43 14.68
C LEU A 425 28.00 -23.84 14.42
N SER A 426 27.25 -24.68 13.70
CA SER A 426 27.73 -26.03 13.34
C SER A 426 28.95 -26.03 12.41
N MET A 427 29.07 -25.02 11.54
CA MET A 427 30.22 -24.88 10.64
C MET A 427 31.48 -24.48 11.43
N ASP A 428 31.38 -23.55 12.38
CA ASP A 428 32.52 -23.15 13.23
C ASP A 428 33.04 -24.31 14.09
N ASP A 429 32.16 -25.11 14.69
CA ASP A 429 32.56 -26.31 15.46
C ASP A 429 33.28 -27.35 14.59
N SER A 430 32.76 -27.61 13.38
CA SER A 430 33.40 -28.53 12.43
C SER A 430 34.75 -28.01 11.93
N THR A 431 34.91 -26.68 11.83
CA THR A 431 36.15 -26.03 11.41
C THR A 431 37.21 -26.13 12.51
N HIS A 432 36.83 -25.92 13.76
CA HIS A 432 37.68 -26.16 14.92
C HIS A 432 38.10 -27.63 15.05
N GLU A 433 37.19 -28.60 14.85
CA GLU A 433 37.53 -30.03 14.81
C GLU A 433 38.49 -30.37 13.66
N THR A 434 38.28 -29.79 12.48
CA THR A 434 39.12 -30.07 11.30
C THR A 434 40.52 -29.49 11.47
N ILE A 435 40.64 -28.28 12.01
CA ILE A 435 41.93 -27.66 12.34
C ILE A 435 42.62 -28.43 13.47
N ALA A 436 41.89 -28.86 14.50
CA ALA A 436 42.42 -29.70 15.56
C ALA A 436 42.94 -31.04 15.02
N ARG A 437 42.20 -31.73 14.15
CA ARG A 437 42.68 -32.96 13.48
C ARG A 437 43.88 -32.72 12.56
N ALA A 438 43.94 -31.56 11.91
CA ALA A 438 45.07 -31.18 11.06
C ALA A 438 46.34 -30.85 11.87
N PHE A 439 46.20 -30.27 13.07
CA PHE A 439 47.31 -29.92 13.95
C PHE A 439 47.77 -31.05 14.86
N PHE A 440 46.85 -31.85 15.40
CA PHE A 440 47.16 -32.93 16.34
C PHE A 440 47.38 -34.28 15.65
N GLY A 441 47.14 -34.37 14.33
CA GLY A 441 47.23 -35.61 13.58
C GLY A 441 46.16 -36.61 14.03
N ASN A 442 45.86 -37.58 13.16
CA ASN A 442 45.01 -38.71 13.52
C ASN A 442 45.79 -39.64 14.49
N GLU A 443 46.00 -39.23 15.74
CA GLU A 443 46.42 -40.17 16.77
C GLU A 443 45.21 -40.98 17.24
N THR A 444 44.89 -41.99 16.45
CA THR A 444 44.13 -43.14 16.91
C THR A 444 45.00 -43.90 17.92
N TRP A 445 44.90 -43.55 19.19
CA TRP A 445 45.25 -44.49 20.27
C TRP A 445 44.09 -45.45 20.46
N ILE A 446 44.13 -46.54 19.69
CA ILE A 446 43.91 -47.96 20.03
C ILE A 446 43.87 -48.77 18.73
#